data_AF-A0A938F0Q8-F1
#
_entry.id   AF-A0A938F0Q8-F1
#
_cell.length_a   1.000
_cell.length_b   1.000
_cell.length_c   1.000
_cell.angle_alpha   90.00
_cell.angle_beta   90.00
_cell.angle_gamma   90.00
#
_symmetry.space_group_name_H-M   'P 1'
#
loop_
_entity.id
_entity.type
_entity.pdbx_description
1 polymer ?
#
loop_
_entity_poly.entity_id
_entity_poly.type
_entity_poly.pdbx_seq_one_letter_code
_entity_poly.pdbx_strand_id
1 'polypeptide(L)'
;KISGITKGKGFSGVIKRHGFHRGPMTHGSHSIRKTGSIGMCATPSKVHKGKKMPGRMGGKKITLPPTEIVDIIQDQNLILVKGSVPGPSGNLVLVKKA
;
A
#
# COMPACT_ATOMS: atom_id res chain seq x y z
N LYS A 1 11.92 -7.80 -13.70
CA LYS A 1 11.37 -7.42 -12.36
C LYS A 1 11.74 -5.97 -12.07
N ILE A 2 10.77 -5.16 -11.65
CA ILE A 2 10.97 -3.73 -11.38
C ILE A 2 10.74 -3.50 -9.89
N SER A 3 11.70 -2.89 -9.20
CA SER A 3 11.62 -2.62 -7.76
C SER A 3 11.85 -1.15 -7.46
N GLY A 4 11.08 -0.59 -6.53
CA GLY A 4 11.22 0.82 -6.15
C GLY A 4 10.54 1.13 -4.83
N ILE A 5 10.73 2.35 -4.35
CA ILE A 5 10.12 2.84 -3.12
C ILE A 5 8.74 3.43 -3.44
N THR A 6 7.70 2.92 -2.78
CA THR A 6 6.33 3.44 -2.94
C THR A 6 6.18 4.87 -2.44
N LYS A 7 5.30 5.64 -3.09
CA LYS A 7 4.94 7.00 -2.65
C LYS A 7 4.44 6.99 -1.21
N GLY A 8 5.03 7.83 -0.36
CA GLY A 8 4.60 8.02 1.02
C GLY A 8 3.21 8.62 1.10
N LYS A 9 2.37 8.10 2.02
CA LYS A 9 1.01 8.60 2.27
C LYS A 9 0.80 9.03 3.74
N GLY A 10 1.89 9.19 4.49
CA GLY A 10 1.86 9.62 5.90
C GLY A 10 1.18 8.61 6.83
N PHE A 11 0.69 9.10 7.97
CA PHE A 11 -0.16 8.31 8.87
C PHE A 11 -1.53 8.10 8.22
N SER A 12 -1.96 6.85 8.10
CA SER A 12 -3.22 6.48 7.45
C SER A 12 -4.08 5.61 8.36
N GLY A 13 -5.39 5.93 8.39
CA GLY A 13 -6.41 5.15 9.09
C GLY A 13 -6.61 3.75 8.49
N VAL A 14 -7.31 2.88 9.21
CA VAL A 14 -7.50 1.46 8.83
C VAL A 14 -8.20 1.26 7.49
N ILE A 15 -9.14 2.14 7.14
CA ILE A 15 -9.83 2.10 5.85
C ILE A 15 -8.84 2.30 4.70
N LYS A 16 -8.07 3.40 4.73
CA LYS A 16 -7.13 3.74 3.65
C LYS A 16 -5.93 2.77 3.61
N ARG A 17 -5.45 2.33 4.77
CA ARG A 17 -4.25 1.49 4.89
C ARG A 17 -4.52 0.02 4.57
N HIS A 18 -5.66 -0.51 4.99
CA HIS A 18 -5.96 -1.95 4.96
C HIS A 18 -7.24 -2.32 4.20
N GLY A 19 -7.97 -1.35 3.65
CA GLY A 19 -9.21 -1.59 2.89
C GLY A 19 -10.41 -1.97 3.74
N PHE A 20 -10.45 -1.56 5.02
CA PHE A 20 -11.61 -1.84 5.88
C PHE A 20 -12.85 -1.08 5.41
N HIS A 21 -14.03 -1.67 5.60
CA HIS A 21 -15.30 -1.00 5.37
C HIS A 21 -15.58 0.07 6.42
N ARG A 22 -16.31 1.11 6.03
CA ARG A 22 -16.80 2.15 6.95
C ARG A 22 -18.11 1.69 7.61
N GLY A 23 -18.41 2.23 8.78
CA GLY A 23 -19.74 2.06 9.39
C GLY A 23 -20.81 2.93 8.75
N PRO A 24 -22.09 2.73 9.12
CA PRO A 24 -23.21 3.53 8.64
C PRO A 24 -23.05 5.01 8.99
N MET A 25 -23.56 5.89 8.13
CA MET A 25 -23.53 7.35 8.31
C MET A 25 -24.85 7.92 8.85
N THR A 26 -25.94 7.17 8.75
CA THR A 26 -27.29 7.55 9.20
C THR A 26 -27.75 6.66 10.36
N HIS A 27 -28.97 6.88 10.85
CA HIS A 27 -29.59 6.10 11.94
C HIS A 27 -28.77 6.08 13.25
N GLY A 28 -28.19 7.23 13.64
CA GLY A 28 -27.56 7.41 14.96
C GLY A 28 -26.18 6.75 15.14
N SER A 29 -25.54 6.28 14.06
CA SER A 29 -24.20 5.70 14.14
C SER A 29 -23.11 6.75 14.44
N HIS A 30 -22.35 6.55 15.51
CA HIS A 30 -21.19 7.38 15.88
C HIS A 30 -19.84 6.80 15.42
N SER A 31 -19.86 5.72 14.64
CA SER A 31 -18.66 4.97 14.22
C SER A 31 -18.58 4.86 12.70
N ILE A 32 -18.22 5.96 12.05
CA ILE A 32 -18.16 6.00 10.59
C ILE A 32 -16.83 5.43 10.09
N ARG A 33 -15.70 5.98 10.57
CA ARG A 33 -14.34 5.61 10.10
C ARG A 33 -13.43 5.11 11.21
N LYS A 34 -14.00 4.84 12.39
CA LYS A 34 -13.25 4.35 13.54
C LYS A 34 -12.80 2.91 13.29
N THR A 35 -11.75 2.50 14.00
CA THR A 35 -11.35 1.09 14.03
C THR A 35 -12.45 0.28 14.71
N GLY A 36 -12.82 -0.87 14.13
CA GLY A 36 -13.73 -1.81 14.77
C GLY A 36 -13.09 -2.50 15.98
N SER A 37 -13.76 -3.53 16.53
CA SER A 37 -13.19 -4.28 17.66
C SER A 37 -11.81 -4.87 17.35
N ILE A 38 -10.89 -4.69 18.29
CA ILE A 38 -9.49 -5.10 18.15
C ILE A 38 -9.18 -6.47 18.78
N GLY A 39 -10.11 -7.04 19.55
CA GLY A 39 -9.90 -8.26 20.32
C GLY A 39 -11.19 -9.04 20.57
N MET A 40 -11.02 -10.16 21.27
CA MET A 40 -12.12 -10.99 21.80
C MET A 40 -12.41 -10.60 23.26
N CYS A 41 -13.41 -11.23 23.87
CA CYS A 41 -13.81 -11.03 25.27
C CYS A 41 -12.78 -11.66 26.26
N ALA A 42 -13.24 -12.45 27.24
CA ALA A 42 -12.44 -12.95 28.36
C ALA A 42 -11.22 -13.80 27.95
N THR A 43 -11.38 -14.70 26.97
CA THR A 43 -10.24 -15.46 26.41
C THR A 43 -9.97 -14.92 25.01
N PRO A 44 -8.75 -14.46 24.67
CA PRO A 44 -7.47 -14.51 25.38
C PRO A 44 -7.06 -13.22 26.13
N SER A 45 -8.00 -12.28 26.40
CA SER A 45 -7.74 -11.01 27.11
C SER A 45 -6.54 -10.19 26.61
N LYS A 46 -6.21 -10.29 25.32
CA LYS A 46 -5.10 -9.55 24.70
C LYS A 46 -5.36 -9.26 23.23
N VAL A 47 -4.66 -8.26 22.72
CA VAL A 47 -4.62 -7.98 21.28
C VAL A 47 -3.51 -8.82 20.64
N HIS A 48 -3.84 -9.58 19.59
CA HIS A 48 -2.86 -10.37 18.87
C HIS A 48 -1.88 -9.48 18.09
N LYS A 49 -0.60 -9.87 18.10
CA LYS A 49 0.43 -9.21 17.28
C LYS A 49 0.05 -9.30 15.80
N GLY A 50 0.32 -8.23 15.05
CA GLY A 50 -0.05 -8.14 13.64
C GLY A 50 -1.51 -7.73 13.37
N LYS A 51 -2.31 -7.45 14.41
CA LYS A 51 -3.65 -6.88 14.23
C LYS A 51 -3.55 -5.58 13.42
N LYS A 52 -4.35 -5.52 12.35
CA LYS A 52 -4.37 -4.38 11.40
C LYS A 52 -4.87 -3.12 12.11
N MET A 53 -3.96 -2.17 12.29
CA MET A 53 -4.17 -0.90 12.99
C MET A 53 -3.75 0.30 12.12
N PRO A 54 -4.19 1.54 12.46
CA PRO A 54 -3.73 2.73 11.75
C PRO A 54 -2.21 2.91 11.89
N GLY A 55 -1.61 3.65 10.97
CA GLY A 55 -0.16 3.89 10.99
C GLY A 55 0.40 4.35 9.65
N ARG A 56 1.73 4.44 9.56
CA ARG A 56 2.42 4.92 8.35
C ARG A 56 2.14 4.02 7.15
N MET A 57 1.76 4.65 6.03
CA MET A 57 1.49 4.00 4.74
C MET A 57 2.44 4.54 3.66
N GLY A 58 2.89 3.65 2.77
CA GLY A 58 3.86 3.97 1.73
C GLY A 58 5.30 4.06 2.24
N GLY A 59 6.23 4.48 1.38
CA GLY A 59 7.65 4.59 1.72
C GLY A 59 8.34 3.24 1.93
N LYS A 60 7.76 2.16 1.38
CA LYS A 60 8.33 0.80 1.44
C LYS A 60 8.79 0.37 0.06
N LYS A 61 9.84 -0.45 0.01
CA LYS A 61 10.31 -1.11 -1.19
C LYS A 61 9.28 -2.17 -1.63
N ILE A 62 8.81 -2.06 -2.86
CA ILE A 62 7.94 -3.05 -3.51
C ILE A 62 8.58 -3.48 -4.82
N THR A 63 8.52 -4.77 -5.09
CA THR A 63 8.88 -5.36 -6.39
C THR A 63 7.61 -5.73 -7.11
N LEU A 64 7.43 -5.21 -8.32
CA LEU A 64 6.35 -5.60 -9.19
C LEU A 64 6.59 -6.99 -9.78
N PRO A 65 5.51 -7.72 -10.11
CA PRO A 65 5.62 -8.94 -10.90
C PRO A 65 6.37 -8.69 -12.23
N PRO A 66 6.85 -9.75 -12.89
CA PRO A 66 7.47 -9.63 -14.21
C PRO A 66 6.58 -8.79 -15.14
N THR A 67 7.18 -7.76 -15.71
CA THR A 67 6.55 -6.77 -16.58
C THR A 67 7.27 -6.80 -17.91
N GLU A 68 6.51 -6.64 -18.99
CA GLU A 68 7.02 -6.61 -20.35
C GLU A 68 7.67 -5.25 -20.64
N ILE A 69 8.81 -5.29 -21.32
CA ILE A 69 9.44 -4.11 -21.91
C ILE A 69 8.83 -3.97 -23.30
N VAL A 70 8.23 -2.82 -23.57
CA VAL A 70 7.58 -2.53 -24.85
C VAL A 70 8.63 -2.14 -25.88
N ASP A 71 9.54 -1.25 -25.47
CA ASP A 71 10.58 -0.73 -26.37
C ASP A 71 11.75 -0.12 -25.57
N ILE A 72 12.90 0.02 -26.21
CA ILE A 72 14.13 0.60 -25.66
C ILE A 72 14.68 1.61 -26.66
N ILE A 73 14.60 2.90 -26.30
CA ILE A 73 15.11 4.00 -27.13
C ILE A 73 16.53 4.31 -26.64
N GLN A 74 17.52 3.71 -27.30
CA GLN A 74 18.92 3.77 -26.88
C GLN A 74 19.50 5.20 -26.96
N ASP A 75 19.13 5.96 -27.98
CA ASP A 75 19.63 7.34 -28.19
C ASP A 75 19.32 8.28 -27.03
N GLN A 76 18.21 8.04 -26.33
CA GLN A 76 17.73 8.85 -25.20
C GLN A 76 17.91 8.15 -23.85
N ASN A 77 18.46 6.93 -23.82
CA ASN A 77 18.54 6.07 -22.63
C ASN A 77 17.17 5.85 -21.94
N LEU A 78 16.11 5.65 -22.73
CA LEU A 78 14.76 5.45 -22.22
C LEU A 78 14.31 3.99 -22.36
N ILE A 79 13.56 3.51 -21.37
CA ILE A 79 12.94 2.18 -21.36
C ILE A 79 11.44 2.35 -21.20
N LEU A 80 10.67 1.81 -22.14
CA LEU A 80 9.22 1.81 -22.10
C LEU A 80 8.74 0.52 -21.44
N VAL A 81 8.10 0.66 -20.29
CA VAL A 81 7.59 -0.47 -19.49
C VAL A 81 6.07 -0.51 -19.61
N LYS A 82 5.51 -1.70 -19.85
CA LYS A 82 4.07 -1.91 -19.81
C LYS A 82 3.55 -1.83 -18.38
N GLY A 83 2.72 -0.82 -18.11
CA GLY A 83 2.00 -0.66 -16.84
C GLY A 83 2.61 0.39 -15.90
N SER A 84 2.39 0.21 -14.59
CA SER A 84 2.79 1.19 -13.57
C SER A 84 4.17 0.89 -12.98
N VAL A 85 4.86 1.92 -12.49
CA VAL A 85 6.15 1.81 -11.78
C VAL A 85 5.98 2.27 -10.31
N PRO A 86 6.61 1.60 -9.32
CA PRO A 86 6.41 1.95 -7.92
C PRO A 86 7.16 3.24 -7.54
N GLY A 87 6.39 4.27 -7.17
CA GLY A 87 6.94 5.51 -6.60
C GLY A 87 6.37 6.77 -7.24
N PRO A 88 6.77 7.96 -6.75
CA PRO A 88 6.56 9.21 -7.47
C PRO A 88 7.45 9.31 -8.71
N SER A 89 7.17 10.27 -9.60
CA SER A 89 8.05 10.61 -10.71
C SER A 89 9.44 11.05 -10.21
N GLY A 90 10.49 10.71 -10.94
CA GLY A 90 11.88 11.00 -10.56
C GLY A 90 12.47 10.09 -9.47
N ASN A 91 11.75 9.05 -9.05
CA ASN A 91 12.26 8.10 -8.06
C ASN A 91 13.27 7.12 -8.67
N LEU A 92 14.20 6.66 -7.84
CA LEU A 92 15.12 5.59 -8.22
C LEU A 92 14.35 4.26 -8.33
N VAL A 93 14.56 3.57 -9.45
CA VAL A 93 13.93 2.29 -9.73
C VAL A 93 15.00 1.30 -10.18
N LEU A 94 14.96 0.10 -9.61
CA LEU A 94 15.87 -0.99 -9.95
C LEU A 94 15.17 -1.94 -10.92
N VAL A 95 15.71 -2.03 -12.13
CA VAL A 95 15.29 -2.98 -13.16
C VAL A 95 16.26 -4.16 -13.16
N LYS A 96 15.74 -5.37 -12.92
CA LYS A 96 16.53 -6.61 -12.95
C LYS A 96 15.88 -7.62 -13.89
N LYS A 97 16.69 -8.35 -14.65
CA LYS A 97 16.24 -9.55 -15.37
C LYS A 97 15.63 -10.54 -14.36
N ALA A 98 14.48 -11.11 -14.71
CA ALA A 98 13.69 -11.93 -13.80
C ALA A 98 14.43 -13.21 -13.39
#